data_AF-A0A484HA48-F1
#
_entry.id   AF-A0A484HA48-F1
#
_cell.length_a   1.000
_cell.length_b   1.000
_cell.length_c   1.000
_cell.angle_alpha   90.00
_cell.angle_beta   90.00
_cell.angle_gamma   90.00
#
_symmetry.space_group_name_H-M   'P 1'
#
loop_
_entity.id
_entity.type
_entity.pdbx_description
1 polymer ?
#
loop_
_entity_poly.entity_id
_entity_poly.type
_entity_poly.pdbx_seq_one_letter_code
_entity_poly.pdbx_strand_id
1 'polypeptide(L)'
;MVTNLPNILTYARILVIPLLLVTFYIDGNAVQWVACALFLAAAVTDFFDGYLARSRNQVSNLGRFLDPIADKLLVASVLLMLVGFNRISELAYLPAVVILCREVLVSGLREFLAEVQVSMPVSRLAKWKTALQLLALTWLLLGDAAPVCLYVRTVGETSLWMAAILTMVTGYDYLRVGLAYMQTVPTACMLDRTWQTSDGQETHRVLIPEDKTPRGRKVLVIAGWSGSGKTTLICSLIPLFNARGIQVSTFKHTHHDIDPDPSGKDSRRHRDAGACEVMLAGPKRAVTTAEWRATPSLTALLARLQPVDLVLIEGLKNNNQDAHYPKIEVWRAAVGKPRAVPDDALLAVAMVQKDAATTTMGVPVLDLDNPTAVATFLIDRLGLSGTREHEDSLLCMGERKDWQG
;
A
#
# COMPACT_ATOMS: atom_id res chain seq x y z
N MET A 1 0.59 1.42 -31.01
CA MET A 1 -0.05 1.35 -29.67
C MET A 1 -0.63 -0.02 -29.32
N VAL A 2 -1.09 -0.84 -30.28
CA VAL A 2 -1.56 -2.24 -30.03
C VAL A 2 -0.55 -3.30 -30.53
N THR A 3 0.38 -2.92 -31.41
CA THR A 3 1.31 -3.82 -32.12
C THR A 3 2.68 -4.01 -31.47
N ASN A 4 2.87 -3.58 -30.22
CA ASN A 4 4.12 -3.83 -29.52
C ASN A 4 4.23 -5.33 -29.23
N LEU A 5 5.41 -5.91 -29.48
CA LEU A 5 5.66 -7.34 -29.35
C LEU A 5 5.15 -7.95 -28.01
N PRO A 6 5.32 -7.30 -26.83
CA PRO A 6 4.77 -7.83 -25.58
C PRO A 6 3.24 -7.95 -25.58
N ASN A 7 2.52 -6.94 -26.07
CA ASN A 7 1.05 -6.96 -26.11
C ASN A 7 0.53 -8.05 -27.07
N ILE A 8 1.21 -8.28 -28.19
CA ILE A 8 0.85 -9.34 -29.14
C ILE A 8 0.94 -10.72 -28.48
N LEU A 9 1.96 -10.94 -27.65
CA LEU A 9 2.13 -12.18 -26.88
C LEU A 9 0.99 -12.37 -25.87
N THR A 10 0.59 -11.31 -25.16
CA THR A 10 -0.57 -11.34 -24.25
C THR A 10 -1.87 -11.71 -24.99
N TYR A 11 -2.13 -11.08 -26.14
CA TYR A 11 -3.33 -11.40 -26.94
C TYR A 11 -3.30 -12.83 -27.50
N ALA A 12 -2.13 -13.29 -27.96
CA ALA A 12 -1.96 -14.66 -28.41
C ALA A 12 -2.28 -15.65 -27.29
N ARG A 13 -1.88 -15.38 -26.04
CA ARG A 13 -2.23 -16.22 -24.88
C ARG A 13 -3.73 -16.33 -24.68
N ILE A 14 -4.44 -15.20 -24.71
CA ILE A 14 -5.91 -15.19 -24.57
C ILE A 14 -6.56 -16.01 -25.68
N LEU A 15 -6.05 -15.92 -26.91
CA LEU A 15 -6.55 -16.69 -28.05
C LEU A 15 -6.23 -18.19 -27.97
N VAL A 16 -5.11 -18.58 -27.33
CA VAL A 16 -4.76 -19.98 -27.11
C VAL A 16 -5.73 -20.67 -26.15
N ILE A 17 -6.34 -19.95 -25.19
CA ILE A 17 -7.29 -20.53 -24.23
C ILE A 17 -8.41 -21.32 -24.94
N PRO A 18 -9.27 -20.74 -25.79
CA PRO A 18 -10.35 -21.48 -26.44
C PRO A 18 -9.83 -22.65 -27.29
N LEU A 19 -8.70 -22.48 -27.98
CA LEU A 19 -8.08 -23.58 -28.74
C LEU A 19 -7.70 -24.75 -27.83
N LEU A 20 -7.10 -24.45 -26.68
CA LEU A 20 -6.77 -25.43 -25.66
C LEU A 20 -8.04 -26.11 -25.12
N LEU A 21 -9.12 -25.37 -24.85
CA LEU A 21 -10.36 -25.99 -24.35
C LEU A 21 -10.98 -26.96 -25.36
N VAL A 22 -10.92 -26.66 -26.66
CA VAL A 22 -11.41 -27.55 -27.72
C VAL A 22 -10.68 -28.90 -27.70
N THR A 23 -9.41 -28.94 -27.34
CA THR A 23 -8.63 -30.20 -27.27
C THR A 23 -9.20 -31.22 -26.27
N PHE A 24 -9.98 -30.80 -25.27
CA PHE A 24 -10.60 -31.72 -24.32
C PHE A 24 -11.79 -32.48 -24.90
N TYR A 25 -12.42 -31.95 -25.94
CA TYR A 25 -13.58 -32.56 -26.59
C TYR A 25 -13.20 -33.55 -27.70
N ILE A 26 -11.91 -33.68 -28.01
CA ILE A 26 -11.41 -34.57 -29.06
C ILE A 26 -10.55 -35.65 -28.41
N ASP A 27 -10.94 -36.91 -28.63
CA ASP A 27 -10.19 -38.05 -28.13
C ASP A 27 -8.94 -38.32 -28.98
N GLY A 28 -7.84 -38.66 -28.31
CA GLY A 28 -6.61 -39.13 -28.97
C GLY A 28 -5.32 -38.64 -28.31
N ASN A 29 -4.31 -39.51 -28.29
CA ASN A 29 -3.02 -39.21 -27.66
C ASN A 29 -2.33 -37.98 -28.29
N ALA A 30 -2.40 -37.85 -29.62
CA ALA A 30 -1.84 -36.71 -30.34
C ALA A 30 -2.45 -35.38 -29.87
N VAL A 31 -3.76 -35.36 -29.56
CA VAL A 31 -4.46 -34.16 -29.10
C VAL A 31 -4.03 -33.76 -27.69
N GLN A 32 -3.77 -34.73 -26.81
CA GLN A 32 -3.24 -34.46 -25.46
C GLN A 32 -1.83 -33.86 -25.50
N TRP A 33 -0.98 -34.33 -26.42
CA TRP A 33 0.32 -33.73 -26.70
C TRP A 33 0.19 -32.30 -27.22
N VAL A 34 -0.78 -32.04 -28.11
CA VAL A 34 -1.09 -30.69 -28.59
C VAL A 34 -1.56 -29.79 -27.45
N ALA A 35 -2.46 -30.26 -26.59
CA ALA A 35 -2.95 -29.51 -25.42
C ALA A 35 -1.78 -29.11 -24.49
N CYS A 36 -0.88 -30.05 -24.21
CA CYS A 36 0.32 -29.83 -23.43
C CYS A 36 1.25 -28.79 -24.11
N ALA A 37 1.50 -28.93 -25.41
CA ALA A 37 2.34 -28.00 -26.17
C ALA A 37 1.75 -26.57 -26.20
N LEU A 38 0.44 -26.44 -26.41
CA LEU A 38 -0.26 -25.15 -26.38
C LEU A 38 -0.16 -24.48 -25.01
N PHE A 39 -0.39 -25.25 -23.94
CA PHE A 39 -0.28 -24.75 -22.57
C PHE A 39 1.15 -24.29 -22.24
N LEU A 40 2.15 -25.11 -22.58
CA LEU A 40 3.54 -24.82 -22.31
C LEU A 40 4.02 -23.59 -23.10
N ALA A 41 3.62 -23.48 -24.37
CA ALA A 41 3.90 -22.30 -25.18
C ALA A 41 3.27 -21.03 -24.58
N ALA A 42 2.02 -21.10 -24.10
CA ALA A 42 1.35 -20.00 -23.44
C ALA A 42 2.04 -19.57 -22.13
N ALA A 43 2.51 -20.54 -21.32
CA ALA A 43 3.22 -20.28 -20.07
C ALA A 43 4.64 -19.71 -20.31
N VAL A 44 5.36 -20.22 -21.31
CA VAL A 44 6.71 -19.74 -21.66
C VAL A 44 6.64 -18.33 -22.24
N THR A 45 5.64 -18.03 -23.07
CA THR A 45 5.49 -16.70 -23.67
C THR A 45 5.21 -15.61 -22.63
N ASP A 46 4.56 -15.93 -21.50
CA ASP A 46 4.43 -15.02 -20.34
C ASP A 46 5.77 -14.62 -19.74
N PHE A 47 6.65 -15.59 -19.52
CA PHE A 47 7.96 -15.28 -18.99
C PHE A 47 8.74 -14.34 -19.93
N PHE A 48 8.62 -14.57 -21.24
CA PHE A 48 9.30 -13.78 -22.26
C PHE A 48 8.70 -12.38 -22.45
N ASP A 49 7.38 -12.20 -22.42
CA ASP A 49 6.78 -10.88 -22.61
C ASP A 49 7.17 -9.91 -21.48
N GLY A 50 7.20 -10.39 -20.24
CA GLY A 50 7.62 -9.60 -19.08
C GLY A 50 9.11 -9.28 -19.11
N TYR A 51 9.93 -10.20 -19.63
CA TYR A 51 11.35 -9.95 -19.88
C TYR A 51 11.58 -8.94 -21.00
N LEU A 52 10.85 -9.06 -22.11
CA LEU A 52 10.94 -8.18 -23.28
C LEU A 52 10.44 -6.76 -22.97
N ALA A 53 9.35 -6.64 -22.21
CA ALA A 53 8.80 -5.35 -21.79
C ALA A 53 9.78 -4.58 -20.88
N ARG A 54 10.44 -5.28 -19.95
CA ARG A 54 11.46 -4.71 -19.04
C ARG A 54 12.76 -4.35 -19.75
N SER A 55 13.21 -5.19 -20.69
CA SER A 55 14.48 -4.96 -21.42
C SER A 55 14.38 -3.86 -22.48
N ARG A 56 13.18 -3.58 -23.01
CA ARG A 56 12.96 -2.58 -24.06
C ARG A 56 12.29 -1.27 -23.62
N ASN A 57 11.99 -1.08 -22.33
CA ASN A 57 11.23 0.07 -21.81
C ASN A 57 9.88 0.31 -22.54
N GLN A 58 9.29 -0.75 -23.12
CA GLN A 58 8.05 -0.68 -23.89
C GLN A 58 6.87 -1.19 -23.06
N VAL A 59 6.61 -0.52 -21.93
CA VAL A 59 5.51 -0.89 -21.02
C VAL A 59 4.24 -0.15 -21.42
N SER A 60 3.18 -0.87 -21.82
CA SER A 60 1.88 -0.27 -22.15
C SER A 60 0.90 -0.39 -20.97
N ASN A 61 -0.01 0.58 -20.82
CA ASN A 61 -1.04 0.54 -19.76
C ASN A 61 -2.02 -0.62 -19.98
N LEU A 62 -2.37 -0.87 -21.24
CA LEU A 62 -3.29 -1.94 -21.62
C LEU A 62 -2.69 -3.33 -21.39
N GLY A 63 -1.43 -3.55 -21.78
CA GLY A 63 -0.71 -4.80 -21.52
C GLY A 63 -0.61 -5.10 -20.02
N ARG A 64 -0.19 -4.10 -19.22
CA ARG A 64 -0.13 -4.23 -17.75
C ARG A 64 -1.44 -4.64 -17.10
N PHE A 65 -2.57 -4.20 -17.67
CA PHE A 65 -3.89 -4.59 -17.19
C PHE A 65 -4.28 -6.01 -17.65
N LEU A 66 -3.97 -6.37 -18.89
CA LEU A 66 -4.34 -7.65 -19.49
C LEU A 66 -3.48 -8.83 -19.01
N ASP A 67 -2.17 -8.65 -18.77
CA ASP A 67 -1.27 -9.76 -18.42
C ASP A 67 -1.74 -10.54 -17.18
N PRO A 68 -2.09 -9.89 -16.04
CA PRO A 68 -2.56 -10.60 -14.85
C PRO A 68 -3.95 -11.24 -15.02
N ILE A 69 -4.73 -10.80 -16.01
CA ILE A 69 -6.05 -11.36 -16.32
C ILE A 69 -5.87 -12.62 -17.17
N ALA A 70 -5.06 -12.53 -18.23
CA ALA A 70 -4.79 -13.64 -19.15
C ALA A 70 -4.22 -14.85 -18.41
N ASP A 71 -3.28 -14.65 -17.49
CA ASP A 71 -2.68 -15.71 -16.68
C ASP A 71 -3.71 -16.49 -15.86
N LYS A 72 -4.60 -15.78 -15.15
CA LYS A 72 -5.61 -16.41 -14.31
C LYS A 72 -6.66 -17.13 -15.14
N LEU A 73 -7.06 -16.53 -16.27
CA LEU A 73 -8.01 -17.16 -17.18
C LEU A 73 -7.45 -18.47 -17.74
N LEU A 74 -6.18 -18.50 -18.15
CA LEU A 74 -5.55 -19.72 -18.67
C LEU A 74 -5.58 -20.83 -17.62
N VAL A 75 -5.05 -20.56 -16.42
CA VAL A 75 -4.97 -21.56 -15.35
C VAL A 75 -6.36 -22.01 -14.88
N ALA A 76 -7.27 -21.07 -14.61
CA ALA A 76 -8.60 -21.39 -14.14
C ALA A 76 -9.38 -22.23 -15.15
N SER A 77 -9.28 -21.90 -16.45
CA SER A 77 -9.95 -22.67 -17.50
C SER A 77 -9.41 -24.09 -17.60
N VAL A 78 -8.08 -24.27 -17.54
CA VAL A 78 -7.47 -25.61 -17.55
C VAL A 78 -7.90 -26.43 -16.32
N LEU A 79 -7.87 -25.84 -15.12
CA LEU A 79 -8.32 -26.51 -13.90
C LEU A 79 -9.78 -26.95 -14.00
N LEU A 80 -10.67 -26.07 -14.48
CA LEU A 80 -12.08 -26.39 -14.67
C LEU A 80 -12.29 -27.53 -15.68
N MET A 81 -11.55 -27.54 -16.78
CA MET A 81 -11.65 -28.63 -17.77
C MET A 81 -11.10 -29.95 -17.24
N LEU A 82 -10.00 -29.93 -16.47
CA LEU A 82 -9.46 -31.13 -15.83
C LEU A 82 -10.46 -31.76 -14.84
N VAL A 83 -11.18 -30.93 -14.09
CA VAL A 83 -12.27 -31.38 -13.20
C VAL A 83 -13.47 -31.87 -14.03
N GLY A 84 -13.96 -31.06 -14.98
CA GLY A 84 -15.18 -31.34 -15.74
C GLY A 84 -15.10 -32.60 -16.62
N PHE A 85 -13.91 -32.94 -17.10
CA PHE A 85 -13.66 -34.17 -17.87
C PHE A 85 -13.12 -35.33 -17.02
N ASN A 86 -13.17 -35.23 -15.69
CA ASN A 86 -12.70 -36.26 -14.76
C ASN A 86 -11.25 -36.72 -14.99
N ARG A 87 -10.37 -35.82 -15.45
CA ARG A 87 -8.95 -36.13 -15.71
C ARG A 87 -8.09 -36.16 -14.45
N ILE A 88 -8.62 -35.68 -13.33
CA ILE A 88 -8.00 -35.77 -12.00
C ILE A 88 -8.85 -36.62 -11.05
N SER A 89 -8.24 -37.16 -10.00
CA SER A 89 -8.94 -37.90 -8.95
C SER A 89 -9.94 -37.04 -8.18
N GLU A 90 -10.97 -37.67 -7.60
CA GLU A 90 -12.01 -36.98 -6.83
C GLU A 90 -11.44 -36.19 -5.64
N LEU A 91 -10.40 -36.74 -5.00
CA LEU A 91 -9.68 -36.04 -3.93
C LEU A 91 -8.94 -34.80 -4.44
N ALA A 92 -8.45 -34.83 -5.67
CA ALA A 92 -7.77 -33.69 -6.30
C ALA A 92 -8.72 -32.55 -6.73
N TYR A 93 -10.05 -32.72 -6.59
CA TYR A 93 -10.98 -31.59 -6.75
C TYR A 93 -10.79 -30.54 -5.66
N LEU A 94 -10.45 -30.96 -4.43
CA LEU A 94 -10.20 -30.04 -3.31
C LEU A 94 -9.07 -29.04 -3.59
N PRO A 95 -7.84 -29.47 -3.93
CA PRO A 95 -6.75 -28.52 -4.22
C PRO A 95 -7.07 -27.64 -5.44
N ALA A 96 -7.79 -28.14 -6.46
CA ALA A 96 -8.22 -27.33 -7.60
C ALA A 96 -9.14 -26.18 -7.19
N VAL A 97 -10.17 -26.46 -6.37
CA VAL A 97 -11.09 -25.44 -5.84
C VAL A 97 -10.35 -24.45 -4.94
N VAL A 98 -9.48 -24.93 -4.06
CA VAL A 98 -8.67 -24.07 -3.18
C VAL A 98 -7.82 -23.09 -3.98
N ILE A 99 -7.13 -23.57 -5.02
CA ILE A 99 -6.31 -22.72 -5.90
C ILE A 99 -7.19 -21.66 -6.57
N LEU A 100 -8.33 -22.05 -7.17
CA LEU A 100 -9.20 -21.15 -7.91
C LEU A 100 -9.83 -20.07 -7.00
N CYS A 101 -10.40 -20.47 -5.86
CA CYS A 101 -10.96 -19.54 -4.88
C CYS A 101 -9.91 -18.54 -4.37
N ARG A 102 -8.70 -19.02 -4.05
CA ARG A 102 -7.62 -18.16 -3.57
C ARG A 102 -7.14 -17.21 -4.66
N GLU A 103 -6.99 -17.67 -5.90
CA GLU A 103 -6.56 -16.83 -7.01
C GLU A 103 -7.48 -15.64 -7.22
N VAL A 104 -8.80 -15.85 -7.15
CA VAL A 104 -9.78 -14.75 -7.22
C VAL A 104 -9.68 -13.84 -6.00
N LEU A 105 -9.70 -14.40 -4.78
CA LEU A 105 -9.68 -13.64 -3.52
C LEU A 105 -8.46 -12.73 -3.38
N VAL A 106 -7.24 -13.29 -3.53
CA VAL A 106 -5.99 -12.54 -3.37
C VAL A 106 -5.80 -11.53 -4.51
N SER A 107 -6.33 -11.80 -5.69
CA SER A 107 -6.33 -10.85 -6.80
C SER A 107 -7.18 -9.62 -6.50
N GLY A 108 -8.42 -9.82 -6.03
CA GLY A 108 -9.30 -8.71 -5.65
C GLY A 108 -8.70 -7.91 -4.50
N LEU A 109 -8.14 -8.58 -3.49
CA LEU A 109 -7.50 -7.92 -2.37
C LEU A 109 -6.28 -7.09 -2.81
N ARG A 110 -5.44 -7.63 -3.69
CA ARG A 110 -4.25 -6.92 -4.19
C ARG A 110 -4.63 -5.69 -5.01
N GLU A 111 -5.67 -5.79 -5.84
CA GLU A 111 -6.17 -4.65 -6.62
C GLU A 111 -6.67 -3.54 -5.68
N PHE A 112 -7.52 -3.91 -4.71
CA PHE A 112 -8.01 -2.98 -3.69
C PHE A 112 -6.88 -2.30 -2.91
N LEU A 113 -5.86 -3.06 -2.47
CA LEU A 113 -4.73 -2.49 -1.72
C LEU A 113 -3.78 -1.66 -2.60
N ALA A 114 -3.70 -1.95 -3.90
CA ALA A 114 -2.88 -1.18 -4.84
C ALA A 114 -3.42 0.25 -5.03
N GLU A 115 -4.75 0.43 -5.02
CA GLU A 115 -5.36 1.76 -5.03
C GLU A 115 -4.94 2.61 -3.82
N VAL A 116 -4.70 1.96 -2.67
CA VAL A 116 -4.29 2.62 -1.43
C VAL A 116 -2.77 2.68 -1.26
N GLN A 117 -2.01 2.41 -2.32
CA GLN A 117 -0.53 2.52 -2.39
C GLN A 117 0.23 1.66 -1.38
N VAL A 118 -0.38 0.61 -0.83
CA VAL A 118 0.33 -0.34 0.04
C VAL A 118 1.03 -1.39 -0.82
N SER A 119 2.34 -1.23 -1.02
CA SER A 119 3.13 -2.21 -1.78
C SER A 119 3.27 -3.52 -0.99
N MET A 120 2.65 -4.59 -1.47
CA MET A 120 2.79 -5.93 -0.92
C MET A 120 3.96 -6.67 -1.60
N PRO A 121 5.10 -6.90 -0.91
CA PRO A 121 6.21 -7.61 -1.50
C PRO A 121 5.85 -9.06 -1.82
N VAL A 122 6.27 -9.54 -2.99
CA VAL A 122 6.03 -10.93 -3.43
C VAL A 122 6.99 -11.86 -2.68
N SER A 123 6.44 -12.78 -1.87
CA SER A 123 7.24 -13.78 -1.15
C SER A 123 7.90 -14.78 -2.10
N ARG A 124 9.06 -15.35 -1.71
CA ARG A 124 9.70 -16.42 -2.50
C ARG A 124 8.81 -17.66 -2.64
N LEU A 125 7.97 -17.93 -1.64
CA LEU A 125 6.96 -19.00 -1.67
C LEU A 125 5.93 -18.80 -2.78
N ALA A 126 5.57 -17.55 -3.08
CA ALA A 126 4.65 -17.23 -4.18
C ALA A 126 5.26 -17.48 -5.58
N LYS A 127 6.60 -17.55 -5.70
CA LYS A 127 7.25 -17.98 -6.95
C LYS A 127 7.19 -19.50 -7.10
N TRP A 128 7.53 -20.22 -6.03
CA TRP A 128 7.48 -21.68 -6.01
C TRP A 128 6.07 -22.24 -6.22
N LYS A 129 5.04 -21.60 -5.64
CA LYS A 129 3.64 -22.03 -5.86
C LYS A 129 3.29 -22.06 -7.35
N THR A 130 3.72 -21.04 -8.08
CA THR A 130 3.36 -20.85 -9.49
C THR A 130 4.10 -21.87 -10.36
N ALA A 131 5.38 -22.13 -10.07
CA ALA A 131 6.14 -23.17 -10.74
C ALA A 131 5.52 -24.57 -10.54
N LEU A 132 5.15 -24.91 -9.31
CA LEU A 132 4.49 -26.18 -8.99
C LEU A 132 3.13 -26.31 -9.68
N GLN A 133 2.37 -25.21 -9.74
CA GLN A 133 1.07 -25.18 -10.38
C GLN A 133 1.16 -25.37 -11.90
N LEU A 134 2.08 -24.67 -12.58
CA LEU A 134 2.30 -24.85 -14.01
C LEU A 134 2.80 -26.27 -14.34
N LEU A 135 3.69 -26.82 -13.52
CA LEU A 135 4.16 -28.19 -13.66
C LEU A 135 3.03 -29.20 -13.47
N ALA A 136 2.21 -29.02 -12.43
CA ALA A 136 1.04 -29.86 -12.18
C ALA A 136 0.10 -29.89 -13.39
N LEU A 137 -0.29 -28.72 -13.89
CA LEU A 137 -1.21 -28.62 -15.04
C LEU A 137 -0.63 -29.21 -16.31
N THR A 138 0.67 -29.01 -16.57
CA THR A 138 1.35 -29.58 -17.74
C THR A 138 1.30 -31.11 -17.71
N TRP A 139 1.61 -31.73 -16.57
CA TRP A 139 1.54 -33.18 -16.40
C TRP A 139 0.09 -33.67 -16.53
N LEU A 140 -0.86 -33.01 -15.87
CA LEU A 140 -2.26 -33.42 -15.91
C LEU A 140 -2.91 -33.29 -17.29
N LEU A 141 -2.50 -32.30 -18.10
CA LEU A 141 -2.93 -32.17 -19.49
C LEU A 141 -2.44 -33.31 -20.37
N LEU A 142 -1.20 -33.76 -20.13
CA LEU A 142 -0.60 -34.86 -20.87
C LEU A 142 -1.26 -36.21 -20.55
N GLY A 143 -1.69 -36.41 -19.29
CA GLY A 143 -2.53 -37.53 -18.89
C GLY A 143 -2.02 -38.90 -19.36
N ASP A 144 -2.92 -39.68 -19.95
CA ASP A 144 -2.67 -41.06 -20.39
C ASP A 144 -1.88 -41.16 -21.71
N ALA A 145 -1.66 -40.05 -22.44
CA ALA A 145 -0.80 -40.02 -23.61
C ALA A 145 0.69 -40.11 -23.26
N ALA A 146 1.05 -39.92 -21.99
CA ALA A 146 2.40 -40.13 -21.51
C ALA A 146 2.72 -41.62 -21.36
N PRO A 147 3.98 -42.04 -21.58
CA PRO A 147 4.42 -43.38 -21.21
C PRO A 147 4.08 -43.72 -19.75
N VAL A 148 3.48 -44.89 -19.52
CA VAL A 148 3.01 -45.36 -18.20
C VAL A 148 4.13 -45.32 -17.13
N CYS A 149 5.38 -45.46 -17.54
CA CYS A 149 6.55 -45.39 -16.65
C CYS A 149 6.77 -44.04 -15.96
N LEU A 150 6.16 -42.95 -16.46
CA LEU A 150 6.36 -41.61 -15.94
C LEU A 150 5.37 -41.23 -14.82
N TYR A 151 4.39 -42.10 -14.48
CA TYR A 151 3.38 -41.88 -13.44
C TYR A 151 2.78 -40.47 -13.45
N VAL A 152 2.50 -39.98 -14.67
CA VAL A 152 2.26 -38.55 -14.93
C VAL A 152 1.08 -38.00 -14.13
N ARG A 153 0.01 -38.78 -14.00
CA ARG A 153 -1.17 -38.40 -13.21
C ARG A 153 -0.84 -38.22 -11.73
N THR A 154 -0.12 -39.16 -11.13
CA THR A 154 0.28 -39.10 -9.70
C THR A 154 1.21 -37.91 -9.45
N VAL A 155 2.19 -37.68 -10.33
CA VAL A 155 3.11 -36.54 -10.21
C VAL A 155 2.36 -35.22 -10.38
N GLY A 156 1.40 -35.16 -11.31
CA GLY A 156 0.56 -34.00 -11.54
C GLY A 156 -0.32 -33.68 -10.32
N GLU A 157 -1.03 -34.67 -9.78
CA GLU A 157 -1.91 -34.49 -8.61
C GLU A 157 -1.13 -34.14 -7.34
N THR A 158 0.00 -34.79 -7.09
CA THR A 158 0.86 -34.44 -5.94
C THR A 158 1.41 -33.02 -6.04
N SER A 159 1.81 -32.60 -7.25
CA SER A 159 2.23 -31.21 -7.52
C SER A 159 1.08 -30.22 -7.30
N LEU A 160 -0.14 -30.58 -7.68
CA LEU A 160 -1.34 -29.77 -7.47
C LEU A 160 -1.64 -29.59 -5.98
N TRP A 161 -1.53 -30.65 -5.18
CA TRP A 161 -1.67 -30.59 -3.72
C TRP A 161 -0.61 -29.70 -3.07
N MET A 162 0.66 -29.86 -3.45
CA MET A 162 1.73 -28.98 -2.96
C MET A 162 1.47 -27.52 -3.33
N ALA A 163 1.05 -27.25 -4.57
CA ALA A 163 0.67 -25.92 -5.02
C ALA A 163 -0.48 -25.34 -4.19
N ALA A 164 -1.51 -26.12 -3.88
CA ALA A 164 -2.64 -25.70 -3.06
C ALA A 164 -2.22 -25.34 -1.62
N ILE A 165 -1.36 -26.13 -0.99
CA ILE A 165 -0.83 -25.85 0.36
C ILE A 165 -0.05 -24.53 0.37
N LEU A 166 0.88 -24.35 -0.58
CA LEU A 166 1.64 -23.09 -0.69
C LEU A 166 0.71 -21.90 -0.99
N THR A 167 -0.33 -22.13 -1.78
CA THR A 167 -1.33 -21.12 -2.14
C THR A 167 -2.14 -20.68 -0.93
N MET A 168 -2.48 -21.60 -0.03
CA MET A 168 -3.13 -21.31 1.26
C MET A 168 -2.22 -20.54 2.21
N VAL A 169 -0.98 -20.98 2.41
CA VAL A 169 0.00 -20.30 3.29
C VAL A 169 0.20 -18.87 2.83
N THR A 170 0.51 -18.68 1.54
CA THR A 170 0.67 -17.33 0.98
C THR A 170 -0.64 -16.55 0.93
N GLY A 171 -1.79 -17.21 0.83
CA GLY A 171 -3.10 -16.56 0.86
C GLY A 171 -3.43 -15.97 2.23
N TYR A 172 -3.12 -16.71 3.30
CA TYR A 172 -3.32 -16.27 4.67
C TYR A 172 -2.50 -15.02 5.00
N ASP A 173 -1.22 -14.97 4.59
CA ASP A 173 -0.38 -13.79 4.78
C ASP A 173 -0.98 -12.54 4.12
N TYR A 174 -1.49 -12.69 2.89
CA TYR A 174 -2.14 -11.60 2.17
C TYR A 174 -3.42 -11.14 2.85
N LEU A 175 -4.27 -12.09 3.24
CA LEU A 175 -5.55 -11.79 3.88
C LEU A 175 -5.37 -11.12 5.24
N ARG A 176 -4.42 -11.60 6.06
CA ARG A 176 -4.11 -11.01 7.38
C ARG A 176 -3.68 -9.56 7.25
N VAL A 177 -2.75 -9.25 6.34
CA VAL A 177 -2.28 -7.88 6.11
C VAL A 177 -3.41 -7.00 5.56
N GLY A 178 -4.19 -7.52 4.60
CA GLY A 178 -5.31 -6.79 4.01
C GLY A 178 -6.43 -6.48 4.99
N LEU A 179 -6.82 -7.45 5.83
CA LEU A 179 -7.86 -7.27 6.86
C LEU A 179 -7.42 -6.30 7.95
N ALA A 180 -6.16 -6.38 8.40
CA ALA A 180 -5.61 -5.41 9.34
C ALA A 180 -5.67 -3.97 8.77
N TYR A 181 -5.44 -3.81 7.47
CA TYR A 181 -5.58 -2.52 6.79
C TYR A 181 -7.05 -2.05 6.70
N MET A 182 -7.98 -2.94 6.32
CA MET A 182 -9.40 -2.59 6.21
C MET A 182 -10.02 -2.21 7.57
N GLN A 183 -9.54 -2.83 8.66
CA GLN A 183 -9.96 -2.50 10.02
C GLN A 183 -9.34 -1.20 10.54
N THR A 184 -8.32 -0.65 9.87
CA THR A 184 -7.62 0.56 10.29
C THR A 184 -8.01 1.80 9.49
N VAL A 185 -9.09 1.80 8.71
CA VAL A 185 -9.65 3.05 8.16
C VAL A 185 -10.01 3.94 9.36
N PRO A 186 -9.25 5.01 9.65
CA PRO A 186 -9.49 5.78 10.85
C PRO A 186 -10.69 6.67 10.57
N THR A 187 -11.88 6.26 11.02
CA THR A 187 -13.01 7.17 11.19
C THR A 187 -12.68 8.28 12.20
N ALA A 188 -11.61 8.10 12.98
CA ALA A 188 -11.13 9.00 14.03
C ALA A 188 -10.61 10.37 13.56
N CYS A 189 -10.38 10.58 12.25
CA CYS A 189 -10.01 11.89 11.70
C CYS A 189 -10.92 12.30 10.52
N MET A 190 -12.21 11.97 10.61
CA MET A 190 -13.19 12.86 9.99
C MET A 190 -13.51 13.92 11.04
N LEU A 191 -13.22 15.18 10.73
CA LEU A 191 -13.71 16.29 11.54
C LEU A 191 -15.23 16.09 11.68
N ASP A 192 -15.74 16.13 12.90
CA ASP A 192 -17.18 16.23 13.16
C ASP A 192 -17.67 17.64 12.78
N ARG A 193 -17.51 17.98 11.50
CA ARG A 193 -18.13 19.13 10.85
C ARG A 193 -19.22 18.55 9.98
N THR A 194 -20.35 18.25 10.59
CA THR A 194 -21.58 18.13 9.84
C THR A 194 -21.76 19.45 9.06
N TRP A 195 -21.91 19.36 7.75
CA TRP A 195 -22.34 20.49 6.94
C TRP A 195 -23.78 20.79 7.35
N GLN A 196 -23.98 21.62 8.37
CA GLN A 196 -25.29 22.16 8.67
C GLN A 196 -25.65 23.11 7.53
N THR A 197 -26.62 22.72 6.71
CA THR A 197 -27.29 23.63 5.79
C THR A 197 -28.24 24.48 6.64
N SER A 198 -28.02 25.79 6.61
CA SER A 198 -28.82 26.76 7.34
C SER A 198 -30.13 27.02 6.60
N ASP A 199 -31.22 26.39 7.03
CA ASP A 199 -32.54 26.93 6.76
C ASP A 199 -32.76 28.14 7.67
N GLY A 200 -32.51 29.32 7.09
CA GLY A 200 -33.11 30.60 7.44
C GLY A 200 -33.10 31.03 8.91
N GLN A 201 -32.00 31.63 9.37
CA GLN A 201 -31.96 33.00 9.92
C GLN A 201 -30.56 33.29 10.50
N GLU A 202 -30.07 34.50 10.21
CA GLU A 202 -28.80 35.09 10.65
C GLU A 202 -28.62 34.94 12.17
N THR A 203 -27.47 34.59 12.74
CA THR A 203 -26.07 34.90 12.46
C THR A 203 -25.26 33.67 12.85
N HIS A 204 -23.97 33.58 12.56
CA HIS A 204 -22.94 33.16 13.53
C HIS A 204 -21.62 32.98 12.78
N ARG A 205 -20.62 33.72 13.25
CA ARG A 205 -19.22 33.62 12.85
C ARG A 205 -18.84 32.13 12.76
N VAL A 206 -18.21 31.73 11.66
CA VAL A 206 -17.18 30.69 11.80
C VAL A 206 -16.25 31.25 12.87
N LEU A 207 -16.30 30.71 14.09
CA LEU A 207 -15.26 30.95 15.08
C LEU A 207 -14.00 30.30 14.48
N ILE A 208 -13.36 31.00 13.55
CA ILE A 208 -11.92 30.89 13.40
C ILE A 208 -11.44 31.44 14.75
N PRO A 209 -10.84 30.61 15.63
CA PRO A 209 -10.28 31.15 16.84
C PRO A 209 -9.36 32.31 16.43
N GLU A 210 -9.59 33.50 16.99
CA GLU A 210 -8.81 34.71 16.71
C GLU A 210 -7.35 34.61 17.23
N ASP A 211 -6.91 33.40 17.56
CA ASP A 211 -5.55 33.01 17.90
C ASP A 211 -5.19 31.74 17.10
N LYS A 212 -4.51 31.90 15.96
CA LYS A 212 -3.81 30.82 15.25
C LYS A 212 -2.34 30.68 15.67
N THR A 213 -1.98 31.13 16.86
CA THR A 213 -0.76 30.70 17.54
C THR A 213 -1.11 29.56 18.50
N PRO A 214 -0.92 28.29 18.09
CA PRO A 214 -1.20 27.14 18.94
C PRO A 214 -0.29 27.14 20.17
N ARG A 215 -0.76 27.67 21.30
CA ARG A 215 -0.23 27.27 22.61
C ARG A 215 -0.56 25.79 22.79
N GLY A 216 0.37 24.91 22.44
CA GLY A 216 0.28 23.47 22.77
C GLY A 216 0.63 22.48 21.66
N ARG A 217 0.55 22.85 20.35
CA ARG A 217 0.82 21.86 19.29
C ARG A 217 2.30 21.46 19.25
N LYS A 218 2.56 20.16 19.21
CA LYS A 218 3.92 19.61 19.05
C LYS A 218 4.22 19.42 17.57
N VAL A 219 5.49 19.54 17.21
CA VAL A 219 5.98 19.31 15.85
C VAL A 219 7.14 18.34 15.95
N LEU A 220 7.12 17.28 15.14
CA LEU A 220 8.18 16.28 15.08
C LEU A 220 8.61 16.11 13.62
N VAL A 221 9.92 16.18 13.37
CA VAL A 221 10.50 15.91 12.05
C VAL A 221 10.93 14.45 11.96
N ILE A 222 10.52 13.78 10.90
CA ILE A 222 10.94 12.43 10.54
C ILE A 222 11.87 12.57 9.33
N ALA A 223 13.17 12.47 9.61
CA ALA A 223 14.26 12.65 8.67
C ALA A 223 14.82 11.29 8.19
N GLY A 224 15.65 11.32 7.14
CA GLY A 224 16.28 10.13 6.57
C GLY A 224 16.22 10.04 5.05
N TRP A 225 17.07 9.20 4.47
CA TRP A 225 17.23 9.08 3.02
C TRP A 225 15.97 8.57 2.30
N SER A 226 15.89 8.82 0.98
CA SER A 226 14.82 8.23 0.18
C SER A 226 14.93 6.70 0.25
N GLY A 227 13.80 6.01 0.40
CA GLY A 227 13.77 4.55 0.58
C GLY A 227 14.10 4.04 1.99
N SER A 228 14.37 4.90 2.99
CA SER A 228 14.67 4.44 4.35
C SER A 228 13.46 3.93 5.14
N GLY A 229 12.24 4.24 4.71
CA GLY A 229 10.99 3.83 5.37
C GLY A 229 10.28 4.94 6.15
N LYS A 230 10.64 6.22 5.99
CA LYS A 230 9.97 7.36 6.66
C LYS A 230 8.45 7.36 6.51
N THR A 231 7.96 7.29 5.27
CA THR A 231 6.52 7.29 4.98
C THR A 231 5.85 6.08 5.61
N THR A 232 6.48 4.90 5.55
CA THR A 232 6.00 3.68 6.21
C THR A 232 5.86 3.87 7.72
N LEU A 233 6.88 4.46 8.37
CA LEU A 233 6.84 4.75 9.80
C LEU A 233 5.71 5.74 10.13
N ILE A 234 5.61 6.86 9.39
CA ILE A 234 4.53 7.86 9.58
C ILE A 234 3.15 7.21 9.49
N CYS A 235 2.89 6.44 8.43
CA CYS A 235 1.63 5.76 8.24
C CYS A 235 1.32 4.73 9.34
N SER A 236 2.35 4.09 9.92
CA SER A 236 2.18 3.17 11.05
C SER A 236 1.91 3.88 12.38
N LEU A 237 2.43 5.10 12.56
CA LEU A 237 2.30 5.87 13.80
C LEU A 237 0.95 6.58 13.92
N ILE A 238 0.41 7.11 12.81
CA ILE A 238 -0.83 7.90 12.82
C ILE A 238 -2.00 7.12 13.48
N PRO A 239 -2.30 5.85 13.13
CA PRO A 239 -3.36 5.10 13.77
C PRO A 239 -3.12 4.89 15.28
N LEU A 240 -1.86 4.73 15.70
CA LEU A 240 -1.49 4.52 17.10
C LEU A 240 -1.68 5.80 17.93
N PHE A 241 -1.40 6.97 17.35
CA PHE A 241 -1.70 8.26 17.97
C PHE A 241 -3.22 8.50 18.05
N ASN A 242 -3.94 8.28 16.95
CA ASN A 242 -5.40 8.43 16.92
C ASN A 242 -6.10 7.50 17.93
N ALA A 243 -5.63 6.26 18.07
CA ALA A 243 -6.15 5.31 19.06
C ALA A 243 -5.99 5.79 20.52
N ARG A 244 -5.06 6.71 20.77
CA ARG A 244 -4.85 7.37 22.06
C ARG A 244 -5.48 8.77 22.15
N GLY A 245 -6.33 9.14 21.18
CA GLY A 245 -7.01 10.42 21.14
C GLY A 245 -6.12 11.61 20.78
N ILE A 246 -4.94 11.36 20.21
CA ILE A 246 -4.01 12.41 19.75
C ILE A 246 -4.33 12.69 18.28
N GLN A 247 -4.75 13.91 17.97
CA GLN A 247 -5.01 14.34 16.61
C GLN A 247 -3.70 14.68 15.89
N VAL A 248 -3.56 14.16 14.66
CA VAL A 248 -2.31 14.27 13.90
C VAL A 248 -2.55 14.90 12.53
N SER A 249 -1.75 15.91 12.19
CA SER A 249 -1.57 16.38 10.81
C SER A 249 -0.20 15.97 10.29
N THR A 250 -0.08 15.81 8.97
CA THR A 250 1.20 15.56 8.30
C THR A 250 1.59 16.72 7.41
N PHE A 251 2.90 16.93 7.28
CA PHE A 251 3.48 17.91 6.37
C PHE A 251 4.61 17.24 5.61
N LYS A 252 4.49 17.14 4.29
CA LYS A 252 5.55 16.57 3.44
C LYS A 252 6.31 17.69 2.76
N HIS A 253 7.60 17.82 3.08
CA HIS A 253 8.46 18.81 2.44
C HIS A 253 9.08 18.24 1.16
N THR A 254 9.03 19.01 0.07
CA THR A 254 9.70 18.71 -1.21
C THR A 254 10.35 19.98 -1.76
N HIS A 255 11.40 19.80 -2.57
CA HIS A 255 12.08 20.89 -3.27
C HIS A 255 11.59 21.07 -4.72
N HIS A 256 10.61 20.26 -5.14
CA HIS A 256 10.00 20.34 -6.46
C HIS A 256 8.65 21.05 -6.37
N ASP A 257 8.25 21.68 -7.48
CA ASP A 257 6.92 22.25 -7.62
C ASP A 257 5.83 21.18 -7.42
N ILE A 258 4.72 21.58 -6.81
CA ILE A 258 3.56 20.71 -6.54
C ILE A 258 2.34 21.36 -7.17
N ASP A 259 1.82 20.75 -8.24
CA ASP A 259 0.50 21.10 -8.75
C ASP A 259 -0.50 19.96 -8.52
N PRO A 260 -1.52 20.15 -7.66
CA PRO A 260 -2.59 19.17 -7.49
C PRO A 260 -3.55 19.10 -8.69
N ASP A 261 -3.55 20.09 -9.59
CA ASP A 261 -4.44 20.17 -10.75
C ASP A 261 -3.69 19.85 -12.06
N PRO A 262 -4.14 18.85 -12.84
CA PRO A 262 -3.65 18.63 -14.19
C PRO A 262 -3.91 19.83 -15.11
N SER A 263 -3.05 20.03 -16.10
CA SER A 263 -3.18 21.10 -17.10
C SER A 263 -4.56 21.08 -17.79
N GLY A 264 -5.22 22.24 -17.84
CA GLY A 264 -6.49 22.44 -18.56
C GLY A 264 -7.78 22.31 -17.73
N LYS A 265 -7.69 22.14 -16.40
CA LYS A 265 -8.85 22.17 -15.49
C LYS A 265 -9.23 23.60 -15.09
N ASP A 266 -10.52 23.82 -14.78
CA ASP A 266 -11.05 25.16 -14.48
C ASP A 266 -10.42 25.79 -13.23
N SER A 267 -10.12 24.99 -12.19
CA SER A 267 -9.41 25.48 -11.00
C SER A 267 -8.00 26.00 -11.29
N ARG A 268 -7.29 25.39 -12.25
CA ARG A 268 -6.00 25.90 -12.72
C ARG A 268 -6.17 27.23 -13.45
N ARG A 269 -7.19 27.34 -14.31
CA ARG A 269 -7.52 28.59 -15.02
C ARG A 269 -7.83 29.74 -14.05
N HIS A 270 -8.48 29.46 -12.93
CA HIS A 270 -8.73 30.47 -11.88
C HIS A 270 -7.44 31.00 -11.27
N ARG A 271 -6.46 30.12 -10.98
CA ARG A 271 -5.15 30.52 -10.45
C ARG A 271 -4.33 31.28 -11.48
N ASP A 272 -4.28 30.79 -12.73
CA ASP A 272 -3.57 31.45 -13.83
C ASP A 272 -4.16 32.85 -14.13
N ALA A 273 -5.46 33.05 -13.87
CA ALA A 273 -6.12 34.36 -13.95
C ALA A 273 -5.79 35.31 -12.78
N GLY A 274 -5.02 34.86 -11.78
CA GLY A 274 -4.53 35.67 -10.66
C GLY A 274 -5.28 35.48 -9.34
N ALA A 275 -6.12 34.44 -9.20
CA ALA A 275 -6.71 34.13 -7.90
C ALA A 275 -5.61 33.79 -6.88
N CYS A 276 -5.53 34.55 -5.77
CA CYS A 276 -4.52 34.34 -4.72
C CYS A 276 -4.69 32.99 -4.01
N GLU A 277 -5.92 32.49 -3.95
CA GLU A 277 -6.27 31.22 -3.33
C GLU A 277 -7.45 30.61 -4.09
N VAL A 278 -7.41 29.31 -4.34
CA VAL A 278 -8.48 28.55 -4.99
C VAL A 278 -8.81 27.33 -4.15
N MET A 279 -10.09 27.16 -3.83
CA MET A 279 -10.60 26.01 -3.10
C MET A 279 -11.47 25.13 -4.00
N LEU A 280 -11.12 23.85 -4.08
CA LEU A 280 -11.92 22.79 -4.67
C LEU A 280 -12.62 22.04 -3.55
N ALA A 281 -13.96 22.06 -3.51
CA ALA A 281 -14.75 21.37 -2.51
C ALA A 281 -15.66 20.31 -3.13
N GLY A 282 -15.74 19.16 -2.47
CA GLY A 282 -16.71 18.10 -2.75
C GLY A 282 -17.35 17.59 -1.45
N PRO A 283 -18.26 16.61 -1.52
CA PRO A 283 -19.09 16.22 -0.37
C PRO A 283 -18.32 15.76 0.88
N LYS A 284 -17.08 15.31 0.72
CA LYS A 284 -16.26 14.72 1.80
C LYS A 284 -14.89 15.37 1.98
N ARG A 285 -14.50 16.31 1.12
CA ARG A 285 -13.15 16.90 1.14
C ARG A 285 -13.12 18.27 0.49
N ALA A 286 -12.23 19.11 0.97
CA ALA A 286 -11.83 20.33 0.28
C ALA A 286 -10.31 20.35 0.13
N VAL A 287 -9.84 20.90 -0.99
CA VAL A 287 -8.42 21.15 -1.28
C VAL A 287 -8.27 22.64 -1.51
N THR A 288 -7.31 23.26 -0.85
CA THR A 288 -7.01 24.68 -1.02
C THR A 288 -5.60 24.84 -1.56
N THR A 289 -5.48 25.50 -2.70
CA THR A 289 -4.19 25.88 -3.29
C THR A 289 -4.02 27.37 -3.16
N ALA A 290 -2.90 27.81 -2.59
CA ALA A 290 -2.55 29.22 -2.43
C ALA A 290 -1.24 29.51 -3.14
N GLU A 291 -1.20 30.61 -3.89
CA GLU A 291 -0.04 31.03 -4.67
C GLU A 291 0.84 31.97 -3.83
N TRP A 292 2.14 31.68 -3.75
CA TRP A 292 3.09 32.45 -2.96
C TRP A 292 4.09 33.16 -3.86
N ARG A 293 4.27 34.47 -3.66
CA ARG A 293 5.26 35.28 -4.40
C ARG A 293 6.71 34.96 -4.01
N ALA A 294 6.90 34.41 -2.81
CA ALA A 294 8.20 34.01 -2.27
C ALA A 294 8.01 32.73 -1.44
N THR A 295 9.08 31.95 -1.29
CA THR A 295 9.04 30.70 -0.52
C THR A 295 8.57 30.96 0.91
N PRO A 296 7.43 30.40 1.34
CA PRO A 296 6.91 30.62 2.69
C PRO A 296 7.80 29.96 3.74
N SER A 297 7.87 30.56 4.94
CA SER A 297 8.56 29.94 6.07
C SER A 297 7.80 28.70 6.56
N LEU A 298 8.52 27.77 7.18
CA LEU A 298 7.90 26.59 7.79
C LEU A 298 6.81 26.98 8.81
N THR A 299 7.05 28.02 9.61
CA THR A 299 6.06 28.56 10.55
C THR A 299 4.79 29.03 9.85
N ALA A 300 4.91 29.75 8.73
CA ALA A 300 3.76 30.22 7.96
C ALA A 300 2.95 29.04 7.36
N LEU A 301 3.65 28.00 6.88
CA LEU A 301 3.01 26.79 6.38
C LEU A 301 2.30 26.00 7.49
N LEU A 302 2.93 25.85 8.66
CA LEU A 302 2.34 25.20 9.82
C LEU A 302 1.11 25.95 10.35
N ALA A 303 1.07 27.27 10.26
CA ALA A 303 -0.08 28.09 10.64
C ALA A 303 -1.32 27.86 9.74
N ARG A 304 -1.14 27.31 8.54
CA ARG A 304 -2.23 26.93 7.63
C ARG A 304 -2.82 25.55 7.91
N LEU A 305 -2.11 24.71 8.66
CA LEU A 305 -2.65 23.42 9.10
C LEU A 305 -3.76 23.65 10.14
N GLN A 306 -4.66 22.67 10.21
CA GLN A 306 -5.69 22.66 11.24
C GLN A 306 -5.07 22.55 12.64
N PRO A 307 -5.75 23.07 13.68
CA PRO A 307 -5.31 22.85 15.05
C PRO A 307 -5.37 21.36 15.37
N VAL A 308 -4.22 20.78 15.70
CA VAL A 308 -4.03 19.38 16.08
C VAL A 308 -2.98 19.31 17.20
N ASP A 309 -2.93 18.18 17.91
CA ASP A 309 -1.97 17.96 19.00
C ASP A 309 -0.54 17.77 18.47
N LEU A 310 -0.40 17.09 17.32
CA LEU A 310 0.89 16.75 16.73
C LEU A 310 0.92 16.99 15.22
N VAL A 311 1.99 17.64 14.75
CA VAL A 311 2.34 17.70 13.32
C VAL A 311 3.56 16.83 13.05
N LEU A 312 3.42 15.84 12.16
CA LEU A 312 4.52 15.02 11.67
C LEU A 312 5.06 15.59 10.35
N ILE A 313 6.30 16.05 10.35
CA ILE A 313 6.96 16.56 9.15
C ILE A 313 7.81 15.45 8.51
N GLU A 314 7.48 15.03 7.29
CA GLU A 314 8.34 14.16 6.50
C GLU A 314 9.34 15.00 5.70
N GLY A 315 10.65 14.81 5.96
CA GLY A 315 11.71 15.48 5.22
C GLY A 315 12.67 16.29 6.10
N LEU A 316 13.12 17.44 5.60
CA LEU A 316 13.98 18.42 6.29
C LEU A 316 15.23 17.83 6.95
N LYS A 317 16.17 17.39 6.10
CA LYS A 317 17.38 16.68 6.54
C LYS A 317 18.45 17.59 7.14
N ASN A 318 18.53 18.86 6.70
CA ASN A 318 19.53 19.85 7.13
C ASN A 318 19.09 21.25 6.67
N ASN A 319 18.11 21.86 7.34
CA ASN A 319 17.80 23.27 7.15
C ASN A 319 17.95 24.01 8.48
N ASN A 320 18.50 25.23 8.44
CA ASN A 320 18.58 26.07 9.64
C ASN A 320 17.18 26.50 10.14
N GLN A 321 16.17 26.43 9.27
CA GLN A 321 14.80 26.87 9.56
C GLN A 321 14.01 25.90 10.46
N ASP A 322 14.48 24.66 10.62
CA ASP A 322 13.84 23.62 11.43
C ASP A 322 14.76 23.06 12.53
N ALA A 323 15.88 23.74 12.80
CA ALA A 323 16.88 23.32 13.77
C ALA A 323 16.32 23.18 15.20
N HIS A 324 15.28 23.95 15.55
CA HIS A 324 14.65 23.91 16.87
C HIS A 324 13.57 22.82 17.01
N TYR A 325 13.16 22.16 15.92
CA TYR A 325 12.17 21.09 16.00
C TYR A 325 12.84 19.75 16.33
N PRO A 326 12.25 18.97 17.25
CA PRO A 326 12.77 17.64 17.56
C PRO A 326 12.71 16.74 16.32
N LYS A 327 13.73 15.89 16.17
CA LYS A 327 13.89 15.03 14.99
C LYS A 327 14.10 13.57 15.36
N ILE A 328 13.51 12.68 14.57
CA ILE A 328 13.90 11.26 14.53
C ILE A 328 14.46 10.98 13.15
N GLU A 329 15.61 10.31 13.09
CA GLU A 329 16.14 9.79 11.84
C GLU A 329 15.70 8.35 11.62
N VAL A 330 15.12 8.06 10.45
CA VAL A 330 14.89 6.69 9.98
C VAL A 330 16.07 6.28 9.12
N TRP A 331 16.88 5.35 9.64
CA TRP A 331 18.10 4.86 8.99
C TRP A 331 18.05 3.34 8.80
N ARG A 332 18.59 2.87 7.68
CA ARG A 332 18.66 1.45 7.34
C ARG A 332 19.95 1.19 6.55
N ALA A 333 20.74 0.21 6.96
CA ALA A 333 22.03 -0.08 6.34
C ALA A 333 21.89 -0.43 4.84
N ALA A 334 20.80 -1.11 4.48
CA ALA A 334 20.47 -1.50 3.11
C ALA A 334 20.31 -0.31 2.13
N VAL A 335 20.09 0.92 2.62
CA VAL A 335 20.02 2.13 1.77
C VAL A 335 21.41 2.55 1.28
N GLY A 336 22.48 2.08 1.94
CA GLY A 336 23.86 2.35 1.53
C GLY A 336 24.28 3.82 1.68
N LYS A 337 23.58 4.59 2.52
CA LYS A 337 23.88 6.00 2.79
C LYS A 337 24.22 6.22 4.27
N PRO A 338 25.17 7.14 4.57
CA PRO A 338 25.48 7.50 5.94
C PRO A 338 24.29 8.21 6.59
N ARG A 339 24.39 8.48 7.89
CA ARG A 339 23.36 9.25 8.59
C ARG A 339 23.20 10.65 8.01
N ALA A 340 21.94 11.08 7.93
CA ALA A 340 21.52 12.34 7.35
C ALA A 340 21.49 13.47 8.38
N VAL A 341 21.34 13.14 9.67
CA VAL A 341 21.18 14.12 10.75
C VAL A 341 22.23 13.87 11.83
N PRO A 342 22.96 14.92 12.29
CA PRO A 342 23.86 14.84 13.45
C PRO A 342 23.17 14.40 14.75
N ASP A 343 23.90 13.76 15.66
CA ASP A 343 23.37 13.22 16.92
C ASP A 343 22.78 14.27 17.87
N ASP A 344 23.41 15.45 17.94
CA ASP A 344 22.99 16.57 18.77
C ASP A 344 21.64 17.16 18.36
N ALA A 345 21.21 16.93 17.12
CA ALA A 345 19.93 17.36 16.59
C ALA A 345 18.83 16.28 16.65
N LEU A 346 19.12 15.09 17.20
CA LEU A 346 18.19 13.95 17.22
C LEU A 346 17.63 13.65 18.60
N LEU A 347 16.32 13.36 18.64
CA LEU A 347 15.69 12.68 19.77
C LEU A 347 16.01 11.19 19.82
N ALA A 348 16.04 10.55 18.65
CA ALA A 348 16.26 9.12 18.49
C ALA A 348 16.57 8.75 17.05
N VAL A 349 17.06 7.52 16.85
CA VAL A 349 17.21 6.90 15.53
C VAL A 349 16.36 5.63 15.47
N ALA A 350 15.49 5.55 14.46
CA ALA A 350 14.69 4.36 14.18
C ALA A 350 15.39 3.50 13.11
N MET A 351 15.73 2.25 13.46
CA MET A 351 16.41 1.30 12.58
C MET A 351 15.96 -0.14 12.83
N VAL A 352 16.25 -1.05 11.89
CA VAL A 352 15.95 -2.48 12.05
C VAL A 352 16.92 -3.09 13.06
N GLN A 353 16.47 -4.01 13.94
CA GLN A 353 17.31 -4.62 14.99
C GLN A 353 18.66 -5.16 14.49
N LYS A 354 18.68 -5.76 13.30
CA LYS A 354 19.91 -6.30 12.70
C LYS A 354 20.97 -5.20 12.45
N ASP A 355 20.51 -3.99 12.13
CA ASP A 355 21.37 -2.82 11.88
C ASP A 355 21.80 -2.15 13.20
N ALA A 356 21.03 -2.31 14.28
CA ALA A 356 21.34 -1.77 15.61
C ALA A 356 22.56 -2.45 16.26
N ALA A 357 22.75 -3.75 16.04
CA ALA A 357 23.86 -4.50 16.62
C ALA A 357 25.26 -4.09 16.09
N THR A 358 25.31 -3.33 15.00
CA THR A 358 26.57 -2.97 14.30
C THR A 358 26.98 -1.51 14.46
N THR A 359 26.21 -0.70 15.19
CA THR A 359 26.42 0.75 15.27
C THR A 359 26.41 1.24 16.71
N THR A 360 27.49 1.88 17.18
CA THR A 360 27.52 2.60 18.46
C THR A 360 26.81 3.94 18.30
N MET A 361 25.80 4.22 19.13
CA MET A 361 24.91 5.38 18.96
C MET A 361 24.94 6.28 20.21
N GLY A 362 25.08 7.59 20.02
CA GLY A 362 24.99 8.58 21.09
C GLY A 362 23.56 8.96 21.49
N VAL A 363 22.55 8.41 20.80
CA VAL A 363 21.13 8.72 20.97
C VAL A 363 20.30 7.43 21.08
N PRO A 364 19.09 7.47 21.69
CA PRO A 364 18.20 6.32 21.78
C PRO A 364 17.95 5.66 20.41
N VAL A 365 17.99 4.32 20.40
CA VAL A 365 17.70 3.52 19.21
C VAL A 365 16.31 2.90 19.35
N LEU A 366 15.46 3.15 18.36
CA LEU A 366 14.10 2.61 18.30
C LEU A 366 14.02 1.53 17.23
N ASP A 367 13.33 0.44 17.56
CA ASP A 367 13.10 -0.66 16.64
C ASP A 367 12.05 -0.25 15.58
N LEU A 368 12.51 -0.12 14.33
CA LEU A 368 11.66 0.27 13.21
C LEU A 368 10.56 -0.75 12.92
N ASP A 369 10.75 -2.01 13.30
CA ASP A 369 9.76 -3.08 13.12
C ASP A 369 8.75 -3.14 14.29
N ASN A 370 8.89 -2.26 15.30
CA ASN A 370 7.97 -2.14 16.44
C ASN A 370 7.39 -0.71 16.57
N PRO A 371 6.43 -0.33 15.69
CA PRO A 371 5.86 1.02 15.70
C PRO A 371 5.11 1.37 16.99
N THR A 372 4.60 0.39 17.74
CA THR A 372 3.96 0.60 19.05
C THR A 372 4.96 1.12 20.09
N ALA A 373 6.17 0.57 20.10
CA ALA A 373 7.25 1.07 20.97
C ALA A 373 7.68 2.47 20.55
N VAL A 374 7.82 2.73 19.25
CA VAL A 374 8.14 4.07 18.72
C VAL A 374 7.08 5.09 19.12
N ALA A 375 5.79 4.78 18.95
CA ALA A 375 4.69 5.66 19.33
C ALA A 375 4.71 5.96 20.84
N THR A 376 4.93 4.93 21.67
CA THR A 376 5.00 5.09 23.13
C THR A 376 6.15 5.99 23.56
N PHE A 377 7.34 5.77 22.98
CA PHE A 377 8.50 6.64 23.20
C PHE A 377 8.21 8.09 22.81
N LEU A 378 7.58 8.30 21.65
CA LEU A 378 7.26 9.64 21.16
C LEU A 378 6.24 10.38 22.02
N ILE A 379 5.22 9.67 22.51
CA ILE A 379 4.19 10.24 23.38
C ILE A 379 4.81 10.73 24.68
N ASP A 380 5.62 9.89 25.31
CA ASP A 380 6.33 10.23 26.55
C ASP A 380 7.29 11.41 26.31
N ARG A 381 8.12 11.31 25.27
CA ARG A 381 9.18 12.30 25.02
C ARG A 381 8.66 13.67 24.60
N LEU A 382 7.53 13.72 23.91
CA LEU A 382 6.91 14.97 23.47
C LEU A 382 5.89 15.51 24.49
N GLY A 383 5.56 14.74 25.53
CA GLY A 383 4.55 15.08 26.52
C GLY A 383 3.17 15.22 25.89
N LEU A 384 2.77 14.26 25.05
CA LEU A 384 1.46 14.25 24.39
C LEU A 384 0.43 13.63 25.33
N SER A 385 -0.61 14.38 25.69
CA SER A 385 -1.81 13.87 26.36
C SER A 385 -2.99 13.92 25.39
N GLY A 386 -3.78 12.85 25.33
CA GLY A 386 -4.98 12.81 24.50
C GLY A 386 -6.07 13.73 25.07
N THR A 387 -6.93 14.25 24.20
CA THR A 387 -7.98 15.23 24.55
C THR A 387 -9.00 14.74 25.59
N ARG A 388 -9.05 13.44 25.92
CA ARG A 388 -9.93 12.93 26.99
C ARG A 388 -9.53 13.35 28.41
N GLU A 389 -8.25 13.62 28.69
CA GLU A 389 -7.85 14.07 30.04
C GLU A 389 -8.11 15.56 30.28
N HIS A 390 -8.22 16.38 29.22
CA HIS A 390 -8.41 17.83 29.35
C HIS A 390 -9.85 18.22 29.70
N GLU A 391 -10.86 17.47 29.25
CA GLU A 391 -12.25 17.69 29.66
C GLU A 391 -12.48 17.30 31.13
N ASP A 392 -11.91 16.19 31.58
CA ASP A 392 -12.04 15.75 32.99
C ASP A 392 -11.28 16.68 33.96
N SER A 393 -10.14 17.25 33.56
CA SER A 393 -9.40 18.20 34.41
C SER A 393 -10.01 19.61 34.44
N LEU A 394 -10.71 20.04 33.39
CA LEU A 394 -11.54 21.26 33.41
C LEU A 394 -12.82 21.07 34.24
N LEU A 395 -13.43 19.88 34.21
CA LEU A 395 -14.56 19.53 35.09
C LEU A 395 -14.13 19.43 36.57
N CYS A 396 -12.95 18.90 36.86
CA CYS A 396 -12.44 18.79 38.24
C CYS A 396 -11.92 20.11 38.84
N MET A 397 -11.62 21.12 38.02
CA MET A 397 -11.20 22.46 38.50
C MET A 397 -12.38 23.44 38.67
N GLY A 398 -13.58 23.10 38.19
CA GLY A 398 -14.78 23.95 38.30
C GLY A 398 -15.50 23.88 39.67
N GLU A 399 -15.23 22.89 40.52
CA GLU A 399 -16.00 22.64 41.75
C GLU A 399 -15.29 23.03 43.07
N ARG A 400 -14.21 23.82 43.02
CA ARG A 400 -13.63 24.40 44.24
C ARG A 400 -13.43 25.89 44.12
N LYS A 401 -14.52 26.65 44.32
CA LYS A 401 -14.49 27.95 45.00
C LYS A 401 -15.83 28.24 45.69
N ASP A 402 -15.73 28.21 47.01
CA ASP A 402 -16.39 29.09 47.99
C ASP A 402 -17.78 28.74 48.51
N TRP A 403 -17.77 27.97 49.62
CA TRP A 403 -18.67 28.15 50.76
C TRP A 403 -18.06 29.18 51.72
N GLN A 404 -18.90 30.13 52.18
CA GLN A 404 -18.89 30.92 53.44
C GLN A 404 -19.02 32.44 53.22
N GLY A 405 -20.12 32.98 53.74
CA GLY A 405 -20.48 34.40 53.78
C GLY A 405 -21.98 34.57 53.93
#